data_AF-A0A098AVX8-F1
#
_entry.id   AF-A0A098AVX8-F1
#
_cell.length_a   1.000
_cell.length_b   1.000
_cell.length_c   1.000
_cell.angle_alpha   90.00
_cell.angle_beta   90.00
_cell.angle_gamma   90.00
#
_symmetry.space_group_name_H-M   'P 1'
#
loop_
_entity.id
_entity.type
_entity.pdbx_description
1 polymer ?
#
loop_
_entity_poly.entity_id
_entity_poly.type
_entity_poly.pdbx_seq_one_letter_code
_entity_poly.pdbx_strand_id
1 'polypeptide(L)'
;MSNSIVSRRKFITTGLTFAAGAALVGCGVKETAGPAMAATANAEAQLVPWIYEPLDPEVVRKRAYENYFEGGCCYAAGKALVDSAKEKVGGPWNTIPTDMFKYGKGGALSWGTLCGALNGSLLVMNLVAGKDIDQVGNELMGWYTMFPFPSTKMDSIAKFPNQITTIANSPLCHVSVSLWANEANAKINSDEKADRCAKVSGDTAAEAVLILNKWKEGKFVPAYSPGSEFTSCLTCHNGAKSMLDNEQGKMNCAQCHDDKLQGHP
;
A
#
# COMPACT_ATOMS: atom_id res chain seq x y z
N MET A 1 -29.80 12.63 -39.33
CA MET A 1 -29.38 14.04 -39.20
C MET A 1 -29.66 14.50 -37.78
N SER A 2 -28.64 15.14 -37.20
CA SER A 2 -28.60 15.94 -35.96
C SER A 2 -28.92 15.30 -34.61
N ASN A 3 -27.84 15.08 -33.86
CA ASN A 3 -27.76 14.85 -32.42
C ASN A 3 -28.38 16.03 -31.63
N SER A 4 -29.15 15.73 -30.58
CA SER A 4 -29.33 16.65 -29.46
C SER A 4 -28.85 15.98 -28.18
N ILE A 5 -27.69 16.45 -27.75
CA ILE A 5 -26.94 16.05 -26.56
C ILE A 5 -27.74 16.52 -25.34
N VAL A 6 -28.36 15.60 -24.60
CA VAL A 6 -28.95 15.91 -23.29
C VAL A 6 -27.80 16.11 -22.30
N SER A 7 -27.49 17.39 -22.02
CA SER A 7 -26.48 17.79 -21.04
C SER A 7 -26.86 17.31 -19.64
N ARG A 8 -25.94 16.56 -19.01
CA ARG A 8 -26.02 16.00 -17.64
C ARG A 8 -26.31 17.03 -16.53
N ARG A 9 -26.33 18.34 -16.83
CA ARG A 9 -26.60 19.41 -15.85
C ARG A 9 -28.07 19.59 -15.49
N LYS A 10 -29.04 19.12 -16.29
CA LYS A 10 -30.48 19.34 -16.02
C LYS A 10 -31.11 18.34 -15.02
N PHE A 11 -30.39 17.28 -14.67
CA PHE A 11 -30.87 16.28 -13.70
C PHE A 11 -30.58 16.69 -12.25
N ILE A 12 -29.62 17.60 -12.03
CA ILE A 12 -29.21 18.04 -10.68
C ILE A 12 -30.04 19.24 -10.19
N THR A 13 -30.72 19.96 -11.07
CA THR A 13 -31.52 21.15 -10.70
C THR A 13 -32.99 20.87 -10.40
N THR A 14 -33.45 19.62 -10.49
CA THR A 14 -34.88 19.27 -10.31
C THR A 14 -35.14 18.32 -9.13
N GLY A 15 -34.13 18.03 -8.31
CA GLY A 15 -34.22 17.09 -7.17
C GLY A 15 -34.45 17.73 -5.79
N LEU A 16 -34.68 19.05 -5.73
CA LEU A 16 -34.93 19.79 -4.49
C LEU A 16 -36.36 20.32 -4.50
N THR A 17 -37.33 19.45 -4.20
CA THR A 17 -38.66 19.79 -3.66
C THR A 17 -39.49 18.51 -3.50
N PHE A 18 -39.35 17.84 -2.36
CA PHE A 18 -40.45 17.04 -1.81
C PHE A 18 -40.58 17.38 -0.34
N ALA A 19 -41.38 18.42 -0.08
CA ALA A 19 -41.98 18.68 1.22
C ALA A 19 -43.44 18.22 1.18
N ALA A 20 -43.96 17.96 2.37
CA ALA A 20 -45.36 17.74 2.75
C ALA A 20 -45.85 16.28 2.69
N GLY A 21 -46.14 15.77 3.88
CA GLY A 21 -46.60 14.41 4.10
C GLY A 21 -48.09 14.20 3.89
N ALA A 22 -48.47 12.94 4.02
CA ALA A 22 -49.83 12.52 4.36
C ALA A 22 -49.72 11.42 5.42
N ALA A 23 -50.29 11.70 6.60
CA ALA A 23 -50.38 10.79 7.72
C ALA A 23 -51.64 9.91 7.58
N LEU A 24 -51.52 8.60 7.85
CA LEU A 24 -52.61 7.76 8.35
C LEU A 24 -52.08 6.70 9.33
N VAL A 25 -52.15 7.06 10.62
CA VAL A 25 -52.58 6.30 11.82
C VAL A 25 -52.39 4.77 11.86
N GLY A 26 -51.65 4.32 12.89
CA GLY A 26 -51.65 2.92 13.36
C GLY A 26 -50.81 2.66 14.62
N CYS A 27 -51.34 3.02 15.79
CA CYS A 27 -51.12 2.43 17.13
C CYS A 27 -49.69 2.15 17.66
N GLY A 28 -49.12 3.13 18.37
CA GLY A 28 -48.72 3.03 19.78
C GLY A 28 -47.52 2.16 20.20
N VAL A 29 -46.39 2.80 20.51
CA VAL A 29 -45.62 2.63 21.77
C VAL A 29 -44.92 3.96 22.08
N LYS A 30 -45.04 4.45 23.31
CA LYS A 30 -44.25 5.58 23.84
C LYS A 30 -42.86 5.07 24.20
N GLU A 31 -41.83 5.55 23.52
CA GLU A 31 -40.48 5.64 24.09
C GLU A 31 -39.94 7.04 23.82
N THR A 32 -39.64 7.74 24.91
CA THR A 32 -39.01 9.05 24.93
C THR A 32 -37.54 8.90 24.51
N ALA A 33 -37.28 8.93 23.21
CA ALA A 33 -35.94 9.20 22.71
C ALA A 33 -35.76 10.73 22.66
N GLY A 34 -35.09 11.29 23.67
CA GLY A 34 -34.55 12.63 23.57
C GLY A 34 -33.59 12.70 22.38
N PRO A 35 -33.51 13.82 21.64
CA PRO A 35 -32.53 13.94 20.57
C PRO A 35 -31.16 13.91 21.21
N ALA A 36 -30.45 12.78 21.09
CA ALA A 36 -29.01 12.78 21.15
C ALA A 36 -28.56 13.72 20.04
N MET A 37 -28.22 14.95 20.41
CA MET A 37 -27.42 15.83 19.57
C MET A 37 -26.10 15.09 19.36
N ALA A 38 -26.05 14.25 18.32
CA ALA A 38 -24.80 13.92 17.68
C ALA A 38 -24.23 15.27 17.24
N ALA A 39 -23.34 15.83 18.04
CA ALA A 39 -22.50 16.92 17.63
C ALA A 39 -21.74 16.39 16.41
N THR A 40 -22.23 16.72 15.22
CA THR A 40 -21.46 16.64 13.99
C THR A 40 -20.38 17.70 14.11
N ALA A 41 -19.36 17.41 14.92
CA ALA A 41 -18.08 18.08 14.78
C ALA A 41 -17.65 17.76 13.35
N ASN A 42 -17.69 18.76 12.48
CA ASN A 42 -16.95 18.73 11.22
C ASN A 42 -15.48 18.61 11.63
N ALA A 43 -15.01 17.37 11.81
CA ALA A 43 -13.60 17.10 12.02
C ALA A 43 -12.92 17.47 10.70
N GLU A 44 -12.26 18.62 10.68
CA GLU A 44 -11.44 19.02 9.55
C GLU A 44 -10.38 17.94 9.31
N ALA A 45 -10.20 17.56 8.04
CA ALA A 45 -9.21 16.56 7.67
C ALA A 45 -7.81 17.03 8.10
N GLN A 46 -7.09 16.23 8.90
CA GLN A 46 -5.73 16.57 9.29
C GLN A 46 -4.79 16.53 8.10
N LEU A 47 -4.09 17.64 7.87
CA LEU A 47 -3.03 17.73 6.88
C LEU A 47 -1.84 16.86 7.27
N VAL A 48 -1.17 16.29 6.28
CA VAL A 48 0.14 15.65 6.46
C VAL A 48 1.22 16.72 6.67
N PRO A 49 2.29 16.46 7.45
CA PRO A 49 2.60 15.20 8.14
C PRO A 49 1.85 15.03 9.48
N TRP A 50 1.51 13.79 9.80
CA TRP A 50 0.92 13.37 11.05
C TRP A 50 2.01 13.12 12.10
N ILE A 51 1.66 13.27 13.38
CA ILE A 51 2.58 13.01 14.49
C ILE A 51 3.07 11.55 14.47
N TYR A 52 4.38 11.38 14.57
CA TYR A 52 5.04 10.08 14.56
C TYR A 52 6.13 10.05 15.63
N GLU A 53 6.15 8.96 16.40
CA GLU A 53 7.23 8.61 17.32
C GLU A 53 7.82 7.27 16.90
N PRO A 54 9.14 7.05 17.11
CA PRO A 54 9.79 5.81 16.69
C PRO A 54 9.07 4.55 17.18
N LEU A 55 8.83 3.65 16.24
CA LEU A 55 8.15 2.37 16.46
C LEU A 55 9.16 1.23 16.55
N ASP A 56 8.77 0.12 17.19
CA ASP A 56 9.56 -1.10 17.19
C ASP A 56 9.29 -1.89 15.89
N PRO A 57 10.30 -2.07 15.02
CA PRO A 57 10.13 -2.75 13.74
C PRO A 57 9.75 -4.22 13.89
N GLU A 58 10.15 -4.91 14.97
CA GLU A 58 9.85 -6.33 15.15
C GLU A 58 8.43 -6.54 15.70
N VAL A 59 7.92 -5.62 16.52
CA VAL A 59 6.49 -5.58 16.87
C VAL A 59 5.63 -5.36 15.63
N VAL A 60 6.02 -4.42 14.77
CA VAL A 60 5.30 -4.16 13.51
C VAL A 60 5.40 -5.37 12.56
N ARG A 61 6.57 -6.01 12.46
CA ARG A 61 6.76 -7.24 11.66
C ARG A 61 5.75 -8.31 12.04
N LYS A 62 5.69 -8.62 13.34
CA LYS A 62 4.79 -9.66 13.88
C LYS A 62 3.33 -9.33 13.61
N ARG A 63 2.91 -8.09 13.87
CA ARG A 63 1.54 -7.63 13.59
C ARG A 63 1.17 -7.78 12.12
N ALA A 64 2.05 -7.36 11.22
CA ALA A 64 1.78 -7.47 9.79
C ALA A 64 1.73 -8.93 9.32
N TYR A 65 2.59 -9.82 9.85
CA TYR A 65 2.48 -11.26 9.60
C TYR A 65 1.09 -11.79 10.01
N GLU A 66 0.64 -11.48 11.23
CA GLU A 66 -0.65 -11.96 11.77
C GLU A 66 -1.85 -11.37 11.01
N ASN A 67 -1.85 -10.06 10.75
CA ASN A 67 -2.92 -9.34 10.06
C ASN A 67 -3.10 -9.80 8.59
N TYR A 68 -2.10 -10.44 7.98
CA TYR A 68 -2.23 -10.93 6.59
C TYR A 68 -3.41 -11.87 6.41
N PHE A 69 -3.65 -12.73 7.38
CA PHE A 69 -4.71 -13.73 7.30
C PHE A 69 -6.12 -13.13 7.45
N GLU A 70 -6.23 -11.86 7.84
CA GLU A 70 -7.50 -11.14 7.96
C GLU A 70 -7.89 -10.35 6.70
N GLY A 71 -6.91 -9.77 6.00
CA GLY A 71 -7.18 -8.82 4.91
C GLY A 71 -6.19 -8.80 3.75
N GLY A 72 -5.20 -9.69 3.75
CA GLY A 72 -4.13 -9.74 2.76
C GLY A 72 -3.04 -8.68 2.96
N CYS A 73 -2.08 -8.63 2.04
CA CYS A 73 -0.81 -7.94 2.24
C CYS A 73 -0.88 -6.41 2.41
N CYS A 74 -1.78 -5.72 1.71
CA CYS A 74 -1.96 -4.26 1.90
C CYS A 74 -2.57 -3.94 3.27
N TYR A 75 -3.62 -4.69 3.63
CA TYR A 75 -4.22 -4.61 4.96
C TYR A 75 -3.20 -4.91 6.05
N ALA A 76 -2.45 -6.00 5.92
CA ALA A 76 -1.43 -6.42 6.87
C ALA A 76 -0.45 -5.32 7.22
N ALA A 77 0.26 -4.80 6.21
CA ALA A 77 1.31 -3.81 6.39
C ALA A 77 0.73 -2.47 6.87
N GLY A 78 -0.34 -1.99 6.22
CA GLY A 78 -0.98 -0.72 6.57
C GLY A 78 -1.54 -0.74 7.99
N LYS A 79 -2.32 -1.77 8.35
CA LYS A 79 -2.89 -1.93 9.69
C LYS A 79 -1.81 -2.05 10.77
N ALA A 80 -0.76 -2.83 10.53
CA ALA A 80 0.32 -2.98 11.51
C ALA A 80 1.00 -1.65 11.84
N LEU A 81 1.25 -0.82 10.83
CA LEU A 81 1.83 0.52 11.02
C LEU A 81 0.83 1.46 11.72
N VAL A 82 -0.42 1.51 11.25
CA VAL A 82 -1.47 2.36 11.84
C VAL A 82 -1.73 2.02 13.30
N ASP A 83 -1.90 0.74 13.64
CA ASP A 83 -2.17 0.32 15.01
C ASP A 83 -0.98 0.62 15.92
N SER A 84 0.25 0.42 15.43
CA SER A 84 1.45 0.70 16.20
C SER A 84 1.65 2.20 16.44
N ALA A 85 1.38 3.04 15.44
CA ALA A 85 1.37 4.49 15.61
C ALA A 85 0.25 4.94 16.56
N LYS A 86 -0.97 4.40 16.40
CA LYS A 86 -2.12 4.67 17.28
C LYS A 86 -1.82 4.37 18.73
N GLU A 87 -1.20 3.23 19.03
CA GLU A 87 -0.82 2.89 20.41
C GLU A 87 0.26 3.81 20.97
N LYS A 88 1.19 4.25 20.11
CA LYS A 88 2.32 5.09 20.52
C LYS A 88 1.93 6.55 20.76
N VAL A 89 1.09 7.12 19.90
CA VAL A 89 0.80 8.57 19.88
C VAL A 89 -0.68 8.94 19.90
N GLY A 90 -1.60 7.97 19.71
CA GLY A 90 -3.04 8.23 19.74
C GLY A 90 -3.59 8.81 18.43
N GLY A 91 -4.30 9.95 18.52
CA GLY A 91 -4.84 10.63 17.33
C GLY A 91 -3.74 11.36 16.53
N PRO A 92 -3.88 11.49 15.20
CA PRO A 92 -5.04 11.14 14.36
C PRO A 92 -5.14 9.68 13.94
N TRP A 93 -4.18 8.82 14.28
CA TRP A 93 -4.13 7.43 13.79
C TRP A 93 -5.37 6.59 14.13
N ASN A 94 -6.05 6.93 15.22
CA ASN A 94 -7.33 6.34 15.62
C ASN A 94 -8.49 6.62 14.65
N THR A 95 -8.33 7.52 13.67
CA THR A 95 -9.37 7.88 12.69
C THR A 95 -9.30 7.08 11.39
N ILE A 96 -8.22 6.33 11.13
CA ILE A 96 -8.07 5.57 9.89
C ILE A 96 -8.93 4.29 9.95
N PRO A 97 -9.91 4.10 9.04
CA PRO A 97 -10.62 2.84 8.92
C PRO A 97 -9.74 1.81 8.19
N THR A 98 -8.97 1.00 8.93
CA THR A 98 -7.95 0.09 8.35
C THR A 98 -8.48 -0.90 7.32
N ASP A 99 -9.79 -1.20 7.32
CA ASP A 99 -10.43 -1.99 6.28
C ASP A 99 -10.31 -1.38 4.88
N MET A 100 -10.04 -0.08 4.77
CA MET A 100 -9.75 0.59 3.51
C MET A 100 -8.55 -0.01 2.76
N PHE A 101 -7.65 -0.72 3.43
CA PHE A 101 -6.48 -1.34 2.81
C PHE A 101 -6.76 -2.71 2.18
N LYS A 102 -7.93 -3.33 2.45
CA LYS A 102 -8.26 -4.69 1.97
C LYS A 102 -8.29 -4.82 0.45
N TYR A 103 -8.55 -3.71 -0.28
CA TYR A 103 -8.54 -3.71 -1.75
C TYR A 103 -7.17 -4.11 -2.33
N GLY A 104 -6.07 -3.76 -1.64
CA GLY A 104 -4.72 -3.92 -2.17
C GLY A 104 -4.21 -5.37 -2.19
N LYS A 105 -5.00 -6.34 -1.69
CA LYS A 105 -4.64 -7.77 -1.72
C LYS A 105 -4.37 -8.25 -3.16
N GLY A 106 -3.34 -9.08 -3.32
CA GLY A 106 -2.97 -9.66 -4.61
C GLY A 106 -2.55 -8.62 -5.67
N GLY A 107 -2.05 -7.45 -5.26
CA GLY A 107 -1.71 -6.37 -6.17
C GLY A 107 -2.95 -5.69 -6.75
N ALA A 108 -3.79 -5.19 -5.84
CA ALA A 108 -5.11 -4.58 -6.08
C ALA A 108 -6.12 -5.56 -6.70
N LEU A 109 -6.98 -6.14 -5.87
CA LEU A 109 -8.04 -7.07 -6.28
C LEU A 109 -7.53 -8.24 -7.14
N SER A 110 -6.34 -8.77 -6.80
CA SER A 110 -5.68 -9.86 -7.52
C SER A 110 -5.21 -9.54 -8.96
N TRP A 111 -5.07 -8.27 -9.33
CA TRP A 111 -4.50 -7.88 -10.64
C TRP A 111 -2.99 -8.06 -10.76
N GLY A 112 -2.30 -8.38 -9.65
CA GLY A 112 -0.86 -8.64 -9.69
C GLY A 112 0.01 -7.40 -9.91
N THR A 113 -0.53 -6.20 -9.67
CA THR A 113 0.17 -4.91 -9.83
C THR A 113 1.16 -4.65 -8.67
N LEU A 114 1.23 -3.44 -8.09
CA LEU A 114 2.12 -3.14 -6.95
C LEU A 114 1.87 -4.12 -5.79
N CYS A 115 2.93 -4.68 -5.19
CA CYS A 115 2.79 -5.54 -4.02
C CYS A 115 1.96 -4.87 -2.93
N GLY A 116 0.96 -5.58 -2.41
CA GLY A 116 0.07 -5.02 -1.39
C GLY A 116 0.84 -4.53 -0.17
N ALA A 117 1.88 -5.24 0.27
CA ALA A 117 2.70 -4.83 1.41
C ALA A 117 3.36 -3.46 1.19
N LEU A 118 3.88 -3.20 -0.02
CA LEU A 118 4.40 -1.89 -0.40
C LEU A 118 3.29 -0.84 -0.41
N ASN A 119 2.14 -1.15 -1.01
CA ASN A 119 1.00 -0.22 -1.07
C ASN A 119 0.56 0.24 0.34
N GLY A 120 0.34 -0.71 1.26
CA GLY A 120 -0.04 -0.41 2.63
C GLY A 120 1.02 0.39 3.38
N SER A 121 2.30 0.00 3.29
CA SER A 121 3.39 0.71 3.92
C SER A 121 3.56 2.14 3.40
N LEU A 122 3.57 2.34 2.08
CA LEU A 122 3.78 3.65 1.46
C LEU A 122 2.66 4.63 1.77
N LEU A 123 1.40 4.15 1.85
CA LEU A 123 0.27 4.98 2.27
C LEU A 123 0.49 5.54 3.68
N VAL A 124 0.94 4.71 4.61
CA VAL A 124 1.20 5.13 6.00
C VAL A 124 2.46 6.00 6.10
N MET A 125 3.52 5.65 5.37
CA MET A 125 4.73 6.47 5.31
C MET A 125 4.43 7.88 4.77
N ASN A 126 3.54 8.01 3.80
CA ASN A 126 3.14 9.33 3.27
C ASN A 126 2.45 10.20 4.33
N LEU A 127 1.63 9.59 5.21
CA LEU A 127 1.03 10.30 6.33
C LEU A 127 2.09 10.86 7.28
N VAL A 128 3.23 10.17 7.45
CA VAL A 128 4.31 10.59 8.35
C VAL A 128 5.28 11.57 7.67
N ALA A 129 5.78 11.23 6.50
CA ALA A 129 6.87 11.95 5.83
C ALA A 129 6.37 13.18 5.05
N GLY A 130 5.09 13.22 4.66
CA GLY A 130 4.52 14.32 3.88
C GLY A 130 5.36 14.65 2.65
N LYS A 131 5.92 15.86 2.61
CA LYS A 131 6.78 16.32 1.51
C LYS A 131 8.04 15.46 1.27
N ASP A 132 8.49 14.71 2.26
CA ASP A 132 9.71 13.89 2.16
C ASP A 132 9.41 12.45 1.67
N ILE A 133 8.15 12.13 1.33
CA ILE A 133 7.72 10.80 0.87
C ILE A 133 8.52 10.30 -0.33
N ASP A 134 8.90 11.19 -1.25
CA ASP A 134 9.69 10.79 -2.42
C ASP A 134 11.03 10.19 -2.00
N GLN A 135 11.66 10.69 -0.93
CA GLN A 135 12.96 10.16 -0.50
C GLN A 135 12.79 8.81 0.23
N VAL A 136 11.96 8.77 1.27
CA VAL A 136 11.79 7.56 2.10
C VAL A 136 11.02 6.45 1.39
N GLY A 137 10.07 6.81 0.52
CA GLY A 137 9.26 5.86 -0.25
C GLY A 137 10.04 5.21 -1.38
N ASN A 138 10.91 5.95 -2.08
CA ASN A 138 11.80 5.36 -3.09
C ASN A 138 12.78 4.37 -2.46
N GLU A 139 13.29 4.65 -1.25
CA GLU A 139 14.14 3.70 -0.52
C GLU A 139 13.41 2.39 -0.23
N LEU A 140 12.19 2.44 0.32
CA LEU A 140 11.42 1.21 0.59
C LEU A 140 11.12 0.43 -0.70
N MET A 141 10.73 1.15 -1.75
CA MET A 141 10.43 0.54 -3.06
C MET A 141 11.65 -0.19 -3.61
N GLY A 142 12.81 0.46 -3.59
CA GLY A 142 14.07 -0.08 -4.07
C GLY A 142 14.62 -1.21 -3.22
N TRP A 143 14.57 -1.07 -1.89
CA TRP A 143 14.92 -2.16 -0.97
C TRP A 143 14.10 -3.41 -1.27
N TYR A 144 12.78 -3.27 -1.47
CA TYR A 144 11.90 -4.40 -1.73
C TYR A 144 12.29 -5.18 -2.99
N THR A 145 12.75 -4.49 -4.04
CA THR A 145 13.11 -5.19 -5.29
C THR A 145 14.36 -6.05 -5.12
N MET A 146 15.27 -5.67 -4.22
CA MET A 146 16.55 -6.33 -4.00
C MET A 146 16.58 -7.25 -2.78
N PHE A 147 15.61 -7.12 -1.87
CA PHE A 147 15.58 -7.90 -0.64
C PHE A 147 15.22 -9.36 -0.92
N PRO A 148 15.96 -10.33 -0.35
CA PRO A 148 15.68 -11.75 -0.53
C PRO A 148 14.47 -12.16 0.33
N PHE A 149 13.32 -12.42 -0.31
CA PHE A 149 12.05 -12.76 0.35
C PHE A 149 11.64 -14.24 0.22
N PRO A 150 10.95 -14.80 1.24
CA PRO A 150 10.73 -14.21 2.57
C PRO A 150 11.98 -14.32 3.46
N SER A 151 12.10 -13.48 4.49
CA SER A 151 13.10 -13.69 5.53
C SER A 151 12.67 -14.78 6.52
N THR A 152 13.61 -15.29 7.31
CA THR A 152 13.36 -16.29 8.37
C THR A 152 12.89 -15.65 9.68
N LYS A 153 12.75 -14.32 9.76
CA LYS A 153 12.48 -13.60 11.01
C LYS A 153 11.15 -13.99 11.66
N MET A 154 10.20 -14.53 10.89
CA MET A 154 8.91 -15.01 11.41
C MET A 154 8.78 -16.52 11.49
N ASP A 155 9.86 -17.27 11.25
CA ASP A 155 9.81 -18.73 11.23
C ASP A 155 9.43 -19.36 12.58
N SER A 156 9.66 -18.66 13.71
CA SER A 156 9.26 -19.14 15.04
C SER A 156 7.74 -19.21 15.25
N ILE A 157 6.95 -18.48 14.46
CA ILE A 157 5.49 -18.46 14.52
C ILE A 157 4.83 -18.88 13.20
N ALA A 158 5.61 -19.02 12.14
CA ALA A 158 5.10 -19.31 10.81
C ALA A 158 4.66 -20.77 10.66
N LYS A 159 3.60 -21.00 9.87
CA LYS A 159 3.16 -22.36 9.55
C LYS A 159 4.13 -23.08 8.63
N PHE A 160 4.85 -22.33 7.78
CA PHE A 160 5.84 -22.86 6.84
C PHE A 160 7.19 -22.21 7.11
N PRO A 161 7.98 -22.65 8.11
CA PRO A 161 9.31 -22.10 8.36
C PRO A 161 10.29 -22.51 7.25
N ASN A 162 11.42 -21.79 7.12
CA ASN A 162 12.52 -22.11 6.19
C ASN A 162 12.11 -22.25 4.71
N GLN A 163 11.18 -21.40 4.26
CA GLN A 163 10.82 -21.35 2.84
C GLN A 163 12.00 -20.87 2.00
N ILE A 164 12.09 -21.39 0.77
CA ILE A 164 13.09 -20.91 -0.18
C ILE A 164 12.94 -19.40 -0.42
N THR A 165 14.06 -18.74 -0.63
CA THR A 165 14.13 -17.28 -0.74
C THR A 165 14.45 -16.88 -2.17
N THR A 166 13.83 -15.80 -2.63
CA THR A 166 14.01 -15.26 -3.99
C THR A 166 14.10 -13.74 -3.97
N ILE A 167 14.86 -13.16 -4.88
CA ILE A 167 14.91 -11.71 -5.12
C ILE A 167 14.03 -11.40 -6.32
N ALA A 168 13.02 -10.55 -6.13
CA ALA A 168 12.00 -10.33 -7.16
C ALA A 168 12.50 -9.43 -8.30
N ASN A 169 13.46 -8.55 -8.05
CA ASN A 169 13.90 -7.47 -8.95
C ASN A 169 12.75 -6.59 -9.46
N SER A 170 11.61 -6.62 -8.77
CA SER A 170 10.35 -5.99 -9.17
C SER A 170 9.51 -5.61 -7.95
N PRO A 171 8.84 -4.45 -7.95
CA PRO A 171 7.82 -4.15 -6.96
C PRO A 171 6.47 -4.83 -7.28
N LEU A 172 6.35 -5.47 -8.46
CA LEU A 172 5.11 -6.10 -8.90
C LEU A 172 4.85 -7.41 -8.18
N CYS A 173 3.63 -7.57 -7.67
CA CYS A 173 3.14 -8.77 -7.03
C CYS A 173 3.15 -9.97 -7.98
N HIS A 174 2.77 -9.76 -9.25
CA HIS A 174 2.80 -10.81 -10.27
C HIS A 174 4.20 -11.41 -10.40
N VAL A 175 5.22 -10.57 -10.60
CA VAL A 175 6.61 -11.01 -10.75
C VAL A 175 7.11 -11.67 -9.46
N SER A 176 6.96 -10.99 -8.31
CA SER A 176 7.46 -11.49 -7.03
C SER A 176 6.88 -12.84 -6.62
N VAL A 177 5.57 -13.03 -6.77
CA VAL A 177 4.91 -14.28 -6.34
C VAL A 177 5.14 -15.39 -7.36
N SER A 178 5.06 -15.11 -8.66
CA SER A 178 5.22 -16.14 -9.69
C SER A 178 6.65 -16.69 -9.73
N LEU A 179 7.65 -15.81 -9.60
CA LEU A 179 9.06 -16.21 -9.52
C LEU A 179 9.28 -17.15 -8.33
N TRP A 180 8.83 -16.74 -7.14
CA TRP A 180 8.94 -17.60 -5.95
C TRP A 180 8.17 -18.91 -6.09
N ALA A 181 6.95 -18.89 -6.62
CA ALA A 181 6.14 -20.09 -6.75
C ALA A 181 6.77 -21.12 -7.70
N ASN A 182 7.40 -20.65 -8.78
CA ASN A 182 8.13 -21.51 -9.70
C ASN A 182 9.34 -22.17 -9.03
N GLU A 183 10.18 -21.37 -8.34
CA GLU A 183 11.37 -21.88 -7.64
C GLU A 183 11.01 -22.80 -6.46
N ALA A 184 9.93 -22.50 -5.73
CA ALA A 184 9.46 -23.30 -4.62
C ALA A 184 8.68 -24.55 -5.06
N ASN A 185 8.38 -24.68 -6.36
CA ASN A 185 7.42 -25.65 -6.88
C ASN A 185 6.06 -25.62 -6.13
N ALA A 186 5.63 -24.41 -5.76
CA ALA A 186 4.45 -24.16 -4.94
C ALA A 186 3.26 -23.70 -5.80
N LYS A 187 2.05 -24.03 -5.36
CA LYS A 187 0.82 -23.57 -6.05
C LYS A 187 0.45 -22.16 -5.61
N ILE A 188 -0.05 -21.34 -6.54
CA ILE A 188 -0.44 -19.94 -6.25
C ILE A 188 -1.62 -19.81 -5.27
N ASN A 189 -2.36 -20.87 -5.01
CA ASN A 189 -3.47 -20.89 -4.04
C ASN A 189 -3.13 -21.71 -2.78
N SER A 190 -1.85 -22.05 -2.57
CA SER A 190 -1.42 -22.80 -1.39
C SER A 190 -1.36 -21.93 -0.13
N ASP A 191 -1.52 -22.60 1.02
CA ASP A 191 -1.21 -22.05 2.34
C ASP A 191 0.26 -21.63 2.44
N GLU A 192 1.16 -22.37 1.79
CA GLU A 192 2.59 -22.07 1.77
C GLU A 192 2.85 -20.70 1.12
N LYS A 193 2.24 -20.42 -0.04
CA LYS A 193 2.30 -19.08 -0.65
C LYS A 193 1.67 -18.02 0.24
N ALA A 194 0.55 -18.34 0.89
CA ALA A 194 -0.11 -17.41 1.81
C ALA A 194 0.81 -17.01 2.97
N ASP A 195 1.46 -17.99 3.59
CA ASP A 195 2.45 -17.78 4.66
C ASP A 195 3.65 -16.96 4.17
N ARG A 196 4.17 -17.25 2.97
CA ARG A 196 5.23 -16.44 2.33
C ARG A 196 4.81 -14.98 2.18
N CYS A 197 3.60 -14.71 1.68
CA CYS A 197 3.10 -13.34 1.56
C CYS A 197 2.83 -12.67 2.92
N ALA A 198 2.49 -13.41 3.97
CA ALA A 198 2.41 -12.91 5.33
C ALA A 198 3.79 -12.44 5.82
N LYS A 199 4.84 -13.25 5.61
CA LYS A 199 6.23 -12.87 5.94
C LYS A 199 6.70 -11.65 5.17
N VAL A 200 6.45 -11.60 3.86
CA VAL A 200 6.74 -10.41 3.02
C VAL A 200 6.04 -9.16 3.56
N SER A 201 4.80 -9.30 4.03
CA SER A 201 4.05 -8.18 4.62
C SER A 201 4.70 -7.70 5.92
N GLY A 202 5.07 -8.63 6.80
CA GLY A 202 5.84 -8.34 8.02
C GLY A 202 7.15 -7.64 7.70
N ASP A 203 7.92 -8.20 6.78
CA ASP A 203 9.25 -7.71 6.42
C ASP A 203 9.20 -6.30 5.85
N THR A 204 8.24 -6.04 4.95
CA THR A 204 8.06 -4.72 4.31
C THR A 204 7.57 -3.67 5.30
N ALA A 205 6.68 -4.04 6.23
CA ALA A 205 6.20 -3.11 7.27
C ALA A 205 7.31 -2.76 8.26
N ALA A 206 8.15 -3.73 8.63
CA ALA A 206 9.28 -3.51 9.50
C ALA A 206 10.35 -2.63 8.86
N GLU A 207 10.64 -2.82 7.57
CA GLU A 207 11.57 -1.95 6.85
C GLU A 207 11.04 -0.51 6.75
N ALA A 208 9.73 -0.35 6.51
CA ALA A 208 9.10 0.98 6.53
C ALA A 208 9.34 1.69 7.88
N VAL A 209 9.23 0.98 9.01
CA VAL A 209 9.56 1.51 10.34
C VAL A 209 11.03 1.88 10.46
N LEU A 210 11.95 1.01 10.01
CA LEU A 210 13.39 1.28 10.07
C LEU A 210 13.74 2.56 9.30
N ILE A 211 13.16 2.75 8.12
CA ILE A 211 13.32 3.96 7.31
C ILE A 211 12.74 5.18 8.03
N LEU A 212 11.50 5.11 8.51
CA LEU A 212 10.84 6.23 9.20
C LEU A 212 11.55 6.62 10.51
N ASN A 213 12.05 5.65 11.27
CA ASN A 213 12.82 5.91 12.49
C ASN A 213 14.11 6.66 12.17
N LYS A 214 14.89 6.18 11.18
CA LYS A 214 16.10 6.87 10.72
C LYS A 214 15.79 8.29 10.22
N TRP A 215 14.69 8.46 9.48
CA TRP A 215 14.27 9.76 8.96
C TRP A 215 13.88 10.73 10.10
N LYS A 216 13.08 10.26 11.07
CA LYS A 216 12.68 11.05 12.25
C LYS A 216 13.88 11.48 13.09
N GLU A 217 14.91 10.64 13.18
CA GLU A 217 16.16 10.93 13.88
C GLU A 217 17.13 11.83 13.09
N GLY A 218 16.82 12.18 11.84
CA GLY A 218 17.73 12.93 10.95
C GLY A 218 18.95 12.12 10.50
N LYS A 219 18.90 10.79 10.59
CA LYS A 219 19.98 9.84 10.22
C LYS A 219 19.70 9.06 8.94
N PHE A 220 18.60 9.36 8.25
CA PHE A 220 18.26 8.71 7.00
C PHE A 220 19.23 9.12 5.90
N VAL A 221 19.80 8.12 5.25
CA VAL A 221 20.63 8.26 4.06
C VAL A 221 20.05 7.32 3.01
N PRO A 222 19.59 7.81 1.85
CA PRO A 222 19.15 6.95 0.75
C PRO A 222 20.28 6.01 0.33
N ALA A 223 19.98 4.73 0.18
CA ALA A 223 20.93 3.71 -0.25
C ALA A 223 20.54 3.07 -1.59
N TYR A 224 19.27 3.14 -1.99
CA TYR A 224 18.84 2.61 -3.28
C TYR A 224 19.39 3.42 -4.45
N SER A 225 19.99 2.72 -5.41
CA SER A 225 20.28 3.23 -6.74
C SER A 225 19.81 2.24 -7.81
N PRO A 226 19.40 2.71 -9.00
CA PRO A 226 19.14 1.82 -10.14
C PRO A 226 20.31 0.89 -10.43
N GLY A 227 20.01 -0.34 -10.83
CA GLY A 227 21.01 -1.35 -11.19
C GLY A 227 21.72 -1.02 -12.50
N SER A 228 22.98 -1.43 -12.64
CA SER A 228 23.79 -1.15 -13.84
C SER A 228 23.21 -1.77 -15.11
N GLU A 229 22.41 -2.83 -14.97
CA GLU A 229 21.75 -3.55 -16.04
C GLU A 229 20.66 -2.75 -16.77
N PHE A 230 20.13 -1.68 -16.16
CA PHE A 230 19.12 -0.82 -16.82
C PHE A 230 19.35 0.69 -16.65
N THR A 231 20.36 1.11 -15.88
CA THR A 231 20.67 2.53 -15.69
C THR A 231 20.99 3.24 -17.00
N SER A 232 21.62 2.55 -17.97
CA SER A 232 21.91 3.11 -19.30
C SER A 232 20.64 3.49 -20.06
N CYS A 233 19.55 2.73 -19.93
CA CYS A 233 18.28 3.01 -20.59
C CYS A 233 17.71 4.36 -20.15
N LEU A 234 17.85 4.70 -18.87
CA LEU A 234 17.30 5.92 -18.28
C LEU A 234 17.94 7.19 -18.84
N THR A 235 19.17 7.11 -19.36
CA THR A 235 19.88 8.27 -19.93
C THR A 235 19.18 8.85 -21.17
N CYS A 236 18.54 8.01 -21.97
CA CYS A 236 17.84 8.41 -23.17
C CYS A 236 16.31 8.44 -23.00
N HIS A 237 15.76 7.54 -22.19
CA HIS A 237 14.32 7.30 -22.12
C HIS A 237 13.60 8.05 -21.00
N ASN A 238 14.30 8.49 -19.94
CA ASN A 238 13.64 9.02 -18.75
C ASN A 238 14.15 10.42 -18.37
N GLY A 239 13.24 11.38 -18.30
CA GLY A 239 13.46 12.71 -17.76
C GLY A 239 13.37 13.80 -18.82
N ALA A 240 12.90 14.98 -18.40
CA ALA A 240 12.57 16.10 -19.29
C ALA A 240 13.73 16.65 -20.16
N LYS A 241 14.97 16.21 -19.90
CA LYS A 241 16.17 16.56 -20.68
C LYS A 241 16.78 15.38 -21.43
N SER A 242 16.17 14.20 -21.33
CA SER A 242 16.59 13.01 -22.05
C SER A 242 16.21 13.12 -23.53
N MET A 243 16.88 12.33 -24.38
CA MET A 243 16.69 12.41 -25.83
C MET A 243 15.25 12.04 -26.26
N LEU A 244 14.64 11.06 -25.61
CA LEU A 244 13.35 10.51 -25.99
C LEU A 244 12.22 10.86 -25.02
N ASP A 245 12.53 10.95 -23.71
CA ASP A 245 11.56 11.24 -22.63
C ASP A 245 10.23 10.49 -22.79
N ASN A 246 10.32 9.20 -23.10
CA ASN A 246 9.18 8.36 -23.48
C ASN A 246 8.98 7.16 -22.55
N GLU A 247 9.67 7.12 -21.41
CA GLU A 247 9.46 6.14 -20.36
C GLU A 247 9.19 6.80 -19.01
N GLN A 248 8.22 6.27 -18.28
CA GLN A 248 7.89 6.67 -16.92
C GLN A 248 8.01 5.48 -15.96
N GLY A 249 9.11 5.43 -15.22
CA GLY A 249 9.31 4.39 -14.23
C GLY A 249 10.72 4.35 -13.65
N LYS A 250 10.88 3.52 -12.62
CA LYS A 250 12.18 3.20 -12.00
C LYS A 250 12.36 1.69 -11.80
N MET A 251 11.47 0.88 -12.37
CA MET A 251 11.53 -0.58 -12.29
C MET A 251 12.67 -1.10 -13.17
N ASN A 252 13.16 -2.29 -12.86
CA ASN A 252 14.17 -2.95 -13.65
C ASN A 252 13.63 -3.27 -15.05
N CYS A 253 14.22 -2.67 -16.09
CA CYS A 253 13.78 -2.83 -17.47
C CYS A 253 14.03 -4.25 -18.00
N ALA A 254 15.12 -4.89 -17.58
CA ALA A 254 15.59 -6.17 -18.13
C ALA A 254 14.64 -7.34 -17.87
N GLN A 255 13.68 -7.19 -16.95
CA GLN A 255 12.68 -8.22 -16.69
C GLN A 255 11.60 -8.33 -17.78
N CYS A 256 11.35 -7.23 -18.50
CA CYS A 256 10.31 -7.16 -19.53
C CYS A 256 10.87 -6.82 -20.91
N HIS A 257 12.06 -6.21 -20.96
CA HIS A 257 12.74 -5.76 -22.18
C HIS A 257 14.05 -6.52 -22.31
N ASP A 258 13.96 -7.78 -22.74
CA ASP A 258 15.10 -8.66 -23.03
C ASP A 258 15.60 -8.52 -24.49
N ASP A 259 14.87 -7.76 -25.31
CA ASP A 259 15.03 -7.64 -26.76
C ASP A 259 16.12 -6.64 -27.21
N LYS A 260 16.71 -5.88 -26.30
CA LYS A 260 17.70 -4.83 -26.61
C LYS A 260 19.16 -5.28 -26.68
N LEU A 261 19.44 -6.32 -27.47
CA LEU A 261 20.78 -6.53 -28.06
C LEU A 261 20.75 -6.60 -29.60
N GLN A 262 19.59 -6.55 -30.26
CA GLN A 262 19.52 -6.49 -31.73
C GLN A 262 19.00 -5.12 -32.19
N GLY A 263 19.91 -4.27 -32.66
CA GLY A 263 19.57 -3.01 -33.35
C GLY A 263 19.26 -1.81 -32.47
N HIS A 264 19.34 -1.95 -31.15
CA HIS A 264 19.47 -0.81 -30.24
C HIS A 264 20.94 -0.37 -30.24
N PRO A 265 21.27 0.94 -30.35
CA PRO A 265 22.64 1.40 -30.14
C PRO A 265 23.16 1.02 -28.75
#